data_AF-A0A7Y0GQE7-F1
#
_entry.id   AF-A0A7Y0GQE7-F1
#
_cell.length_a   1.000
_cell.length_b   1.000
_cell.length_c   1.000
_cell.angle_alpha   90.00
_cell.angle_beta   90.00
_cell.angle_gamma   90.00
#
_symmetry.space_group_name_H-M   'P 1'
#
loop_
_entity.id
_entity.type
_entity.pdbx_description
1 polymer ?
#
loop_
_entity_poly.entity_id
_entity_poly.type
_entity_poly.pdbx_seq_one_letter_code
_entity_poly.pdbx_strand_id
1 'polypeptide(L)'
;MDSHPRGGHTGLTAAGHGWAPADLQPAVARAFEVFGVERLMIGVDWPFSLLVADSYGDTRTGTRATLAQLTGEERAHVLGGTATRTFRLPSG
;
A
#
# COMPACT_ATOMS: atom_id res chain seq x y z
N MET A 1 26.50 13.06 14.09
CA MET A 1 25.42 14.03 13.79
C MET A 1 24.93 13.63 12.41
N ASP A 2 24.13 12.57 12.35
CA ASP A 2 23.70 12.00 11.07
C ASP A 2 22.50 12.80 10.58
N SER A 3 22.81 13.72 9.67
CA SER A 3 21.84 14.44 8.86
C SER A 3 21.10 13.44 7.98
N HIS A 4 20.04 12.83 8.53
CA HIS A 4 19.00 12.20 7.76
C HIS A 4 18.36 13.31 6.91
N PRO A 5 18.50 13.30 5.57
CA PRO A 5 17.79 14.28 4.76
C PRO A 5 16.31 14.04 5.00
N ARG A 6 15.61 15.02 5.57
CA ARG A 6 14.14 15.02 5.65
C ARG A 6 13.57 15.28 4.25
N GLY A 7 13.85 14.36 3.33
CA GLY A 7 13.05 14.21 2.12
C GLY A 7 11.66 13.78 2.56
N GLY A 8 10.62 14.39 2.00
CA GLY A 8 9.24 14.02 2.30
C GLY A 8 9.00 12.58 1.85
N HIS A 9 9.11 11.61 2.76
CA HIS A 9 8.75 10.24 2.48
C HIS A 9 7.23 10.13 2.40
N THR A 10 6.70 9.80 1.23
CA THR A 10 5.26 9.54 1.01
C THR A 10 5.07 8.08 0.60
N GLY A 11 4.00 7.46 1.11
CA GLY A 11 3.63 6.10 0.74
C GLY A 11 4.76 5.07 0.95
N LEU A 12 5.03 4.27 -0.08
CA LEU A 12 6.04 3.21 -0.06
C LEU A 12 7.48 3.72 0.13
N THR A 13 7.78 4.97 -0.23
CA THR A 13 9.13 5.52 -0.10
C THR A 13 9.60 5.68 1.35
N ALA A 14 8.67 5.60 2.32
CA ALA A 14 8.98 5.56 3.75
C ALA A 14 9.60 4.24 4.21
N ALA A 15 9.42 3.14 3.45
CA ALA A 15 9.98 1.84 3.79
C ALA A 15 11.48 1.71 3.45
N GLY A 16 12.03 2.65 2.66
CA GLY A 16 13.41 2.59 2.19
C GLY A 16 13.63 1.55 1.10
N HIS A 17 14.83 1.55 0.51
CA HIS A 17 15.17 0.63 -0.58
C HIS A 17 15.36 -0.80 -0.07
N GLY A 18 14.91 -1.79 -0.86
CA GLY A 18 15.03 -3.21 -0.50
C GLY A 18 14.02 -3.70 0.55
N TRP A 19 12.96 -2.93 0.79
CA TRP A 19 11.88 -3.31 1.71
C TRP A 19 11.25 -4.67 1.34
N ALA A 20 10.80 -5.38 2.36
CA ALA A 20 10.00 -6.59 2.26
C ALA A 20 8.55 -6.31 2.73
N PRO A 21 7.56 -7.11 2.32
CA PRO A 21 6.17 -6.93 2.77
C PRO A 21 6.01 -6.87 4.30
N ALA A 22 6.87 -7.58 5.03
CA ALA A 22 6.89 -7.58 6.49
C ALA A 22 7.18 -6.19 7.08
N ASP A 23 7.95 -5.34 6.39
CA ASP A 23 8.28 -3.98 6.83
C ASP A 23 7.07 -3.04 6.73
N LEU A 24 6.14 -3.33 5.80
CA LEU A 24 4.88 -2.59 5.65
C LEU A 24 3.77 -3.12 6.57
N GLN A 25 3.85 -4.39 6.99
CA GLN A 25 2.77 -5.07 7.72
C GLN A 25 2.30 -4.33 8.97
N PRO A 26 3.17 -3.73 9.82
CA PRO A 26 2.71 -2.99 11.00
C PRO A 26 1.86 -1.77 10.65
N ALA A 27 2.26 -1.01 9.62
CA ALA A 27 1.52 0.16 9.16
C ALA A 27 0.17 -0.23 8.54
N VAL A 28 0.16 -1.31 7.74
CA VAL A 28 -1.03 -1.87 7.12
C VAL A 28 -2.01 -2.39 8.19
N ALA A 29 -1.53 -3.15 9.18
CA ALA A 29 -2.35 -3.65 10.28
C ALA A 29 -2.96 -2.50 11.09
N ARG A 30 -2.17 -1.46 11.40
CA ARG A 30 -2.67 -0.27 12.10
C ARG A 30 -3.71 0.48 11.29
N ALA A 31 -3.52 0.60 9.97
CA ALA A 31 -4.52 1.21 9.10
C ALA A 31 -5.83 0.42 9.13
N PHE A 32 -5.78 -0.91 9.07
CA PHE A 32 -6.97 -1.75 9.19
C PHE A 32 -7.68 -1.59 10.53
N GLU A 33 -6.93 -1.53 11.63
CA GLU A 33 -7.49 -1.34 12.97
C GLU A 33 -8.20 0.03 13.10
N VAL A 34 -7.60 1.10 12.59
CA VAL A 34 -8.13 2.47 12.75
C VAL A 34 -9.27 2.76 11.78
N PHE A 35 -9.12 2.37 10.52
CA PHE A 35 -10.05 2.74 9.46
C PHE A 35 -11.05 1.63 9.15
N GLY A 36 -10.73 0.38 9.43
CA GLY A 36 -11.51 -0.76 8.94
C GLY A 36 -11.27 -1.00 7.45
N VAL A 37 -11.43 -2.26 7.04
CA VAL A 37 -11.16 -2.73 5.68
C VAL A 37 -11.94 -1.96 4.60
N GLU A 38 -13.18 -1.60 4.89
CA GLU A 38 -14.07 -0.90 3.96
C GLU A 38 -13.62 0.53 3.61
N ARG A 39 -12.68 1.13 4.34
CA ARG A 39 -12.23 2.51 4.09
C ARG A 39 -10.82 2.60 3.52
N LEU A 40 -10.22 1.45 3.18
CA LEU A 40 -8.88 1.38 2.64
C LEU A 40 -8.89 0.92 1.18
N MET A 41 -7.91 1.41 0.41
CA MET A 41 -7.66 1.02 -0.97
C MET A 41 -6.16 0.90 -1.22
N ILE A 42 -5.76 -0.01 -2.11
CA ILE A 42 -4.36 -0.16 -2.50
C ILE A 42 -3.89 1.03 -3.35
N GLY A 43 -2.69 1.55 -3.03
CA GLY A 43 -2.02 2.58 -3.81
C GLY A 43 -0.51 2.34 -3.78
N VAL A 44 0.10 2.11 -4.95
CA VAL A 44 1.52 1.76 -5.07
C VAL A 44 2.42 2.94 -5.42
N ASP A 45 1.86 4.15 -5.48
CA ASP A 45 2.56 5.42 -5.70
C ASP A 45 3.56 5.40 -6.88
N TRP A 46 3.20 4.76 -7.98
CA TRP A 46 4.00 4.77 -9.20
C TRP A 46 3.92 6.17 -9.85
N PRO A 47 5.03 6.74 -10.38
CA PRO A 47 6.36 6.14 -10.53
C PRO A 47 7.31 6.33 -9.33
N PHE A 48 6.88 7.01 -8.26
CA PHE A 48 7.74 7.30 -7.11
C PHE A 48 8.19 6.06 -6.33
N SER A 49 7.41 4.97 -6.35
CA SER A 49 7.84 3.68 -5.78
C SER A 49 9.12 3.12 -6.40
N LEU A 50 9.52 3.57 -7.59
CA LEU A 50 10.81 3.21 -8.20
C LEU A 50 12.02 3.76 -7.42
N LEU A 51 11.82 4.66 -6.47
CA LEU A 51 12.88 5.10 -5.54
C LEU A 51 13.26 4.02 -4.53
N VAL A 52 12.41 3.00 -4.35
CA VAL A 52 12.59 1.96 -3.33
C VAL A 52 12.44 0.53 -3.84
N ALA A 53 11.88 0.34 -5.05
CA ALA A 53 11.70 -0.97 -5.70
C ALA A 53 12.16 -0.94 -7.17
N ASP A 54 12.51 -2.10 -7.71
CA ASP A 54 13.10 -2.20 -9.06
C ASP A 54 12.06 -2.09 -10.18
N SER A 55 10.81 -2.45 -9.91
CA SER A 55 9.74 -2.39 -10.89
C SER A 55 8.35 -2.13 -10.30
N TYR A 56 7.41 -1.80 -11.18
CA TYR A 56 5.98 -1.78 -10.84
C TYR A 56 5.51 -3.16 -10.36
N GLY A 57 6.03 -4.25 -10.96
CA GLY A 57 5.68 -5.63 -10.59
C GLY A 57 6.05 -5.95 -9.15
N ASP A 58 7.25 -5.53 -8.73
CA ASP A 58 7.74 -5.73 -7.36
C ASP A 58 6.91 -4.93 -6.37
N THR A 59 6.67 -3.65 -6.67
CA THR A 59 5.87 -2.77 -5.82
C THR A 59 4.45 -3.32 -5.64
N ARG A 60 3.81 -3.72 -6.75
CA ARG A 60 2.45 -4.26 -6.75
C ARG A 60 2.38 -5.59 -6.01
N THR A 61 3.32 -6.49 -6.24
CA THR A 61 3.33 -7.82 -5.62
C THR A 61 3.62 -7.73 -4.13
N GLY A 62 4.64 -6.97 -3.74
CA GLY A 62 5.01 -6.77 -2.35
C GLY A 62 3.90 -6.08 -1.54
N THR A 63 3.26 -5.04 -2.09
CA THR A 63 2.14 -4.37 -1.42
C THR A 63 0.94 -5.32 -1.27
N ARG A 64 0.62 -6.12 -2.29
CA ARG A 64 -0.48 -7.10 -2.23
C ARG A 64 -0.22 -8.22 -1.23
N ALA A 65 1.04 -8.59 -1.00
CA ALA A 65 1.39 -9.62 -0.01
C ALA A 65 0.99 -9.21 1.42
N THR A 66 0.93 -7.90 1.73
CA THR A 66 0.47 -7.41 3.04
C THR A 66 -1.02 -7.72 3.33
N LEU A 67 -1.78 -8.05 2.28
CA LEU A 67 -3.21 -8.37 2.31
C LEU A 67 -3.47 -9.88 2.39
N ALA A 68 -2.44 -10.70 2.59
CA ALA A 68 -2.55 -12.16 2.58
C ALA A 68 -3.53 -12.69 3.64
N GLN A 69 -3.61 -12.02 4.79
CA GLN A 69 -4.48 -12.39 5.90
C GLN A 69 -5.97 -12.04 5.72
N LEU A 70 -6.30 -11.21 4.72
CA LEU A 70 -7.70 -10.84 4.44
C LEU A 70 -8.43 -11.98 3.72
N THR A 71 -9.73 -12.09 3.99
CA THR A 71 -10.65 -12.92 3.20
C THR A 71 -10.74 -12.44 1.75
N GLY A 72 -11.33 -13.25 0.87
CA GLY A 72 -11.51 -12.89 -0.54
C GLY A 72 -12.34 -11.63 -0.74
N GLU A 73 -13.40 -11.46 0.06
CA GLU A 73 -14.29 -10.30 0.03
C GLU A 73 -13.56 -9.03 0.51
N GLU A 74 -12.96 -9.08 1.70
CA GLU A 74 -12.15 -7.99 2.26
C GLU A 74 -11.04 -7.53 1.30
N ARG A 75 -10.36 -8.49 0.66
CA ARG A 75 -9.33 -8.19 -0.33
C ARG A 75 -9.92 -7.53 -1.57
N ALA A 76 -11.12 -7.91 -2.03
CA ALA A 76 -11.79 -7.26 -3.15
C ALA A 76 -12.17 -5.80 -2.84
N HIS A 77 -12.60 -5.51 -1.60
CA HIS A 77 -12.84 -4.14 -1.14
C HIS A 77 -11.57 -3.29 -1.24
N VAL A 78 -10.45 -3.77 -0.68
CA VAL A 78 -9.17 -3.03 -0.68
C VAL A 78 -8.57 -2.91 -2.08
N LEU A 79 -8.70 -3.93 -2.93
CA LEU A 79 -8.11 -3.92 -4.27
C LEU A 79 -8.87 -3.04 -5.28
N GLY A 80 -10.12 -2.68 -5.00
CA GLY A 80 -10.88 -1.83 -5.93
C GLY A 80 -12.26 -1.41 -5.44
N GLY A 81 -12.97 -2.23 -4.65
CA GLY A 81 -14.33 -1.93 -4.21
C GLY A 81 -14.47 -0.59 -3.50
N THR A 82 -13.54 -0.27 -2.58
CA THR A 82 -13.50 1.01 -1.88
C THR A 82 -13.27 2.17 -2.83
N ALA A 83 -12.38 2.03 -3.81
CA ALA A 83 -12.09 3.06 -4.81
C ALA A 83 -13.31 3.29 -5.72
N THR A 84 -13.93 2.23 -6.23
CA THR A 84 -15.14 2.30 -7.04
C THR A 84 -16.26 3.06 -6.34
N ARG A 85 -16.53 2.74 -5.07
CA ARG A 85 -17.58 3.41 -4.28
C ARG A 85 -17.22 4.87 -3.99
N THR A 86 -15.98 5.15 -3.59
CA THR A 86 -15.52 6.49 -3.18
C THR A 86 -15.49 7.45 -4.38
N PHE A 87 -14.94 7.00 -5.51
CA PHE A 87 -14.78 7.82 -6.71
C PHE A 87 -15.92 7.68 -7.71
N ARG A 88 -16.94 6.86 -7.39
CA ARG A 88 -18.11 6.59 -8.26
C ARG A 88 -17.69 6.12 -9.66
N LEU A 89 -16.73 5.20 -9.70
CA LEU A 89 -16.25 4.63 -10.96
C LEU A 89 -17.33 3.73 -11.56
N PRO A 90 -17.39 3.59 -12.90
CA PRO A 90 -18.26 2.61 -13.53
C PRO A 90 -17.97 1.20 -13.00
N SER A 91 -19.02 0.45 -12.70
CA SER A 91 -18.92 -0.98 -12.48
C SER A 91 -18.47 -1.62 -13.79
N GLY A 92 -17.34 -2.33 -13.75
CA GLY A 92 -16.85 -3.11 -14.90
C GLY A 92 -17.73 -4.31 -15.23
#